data_AF-A0A381ZR09-F1
#
_entry.id   AF-A0A381ZR09-F1
#
_cell.length_a   1.000
_cell.length_b   1.000
_cell.length_c   1.000
_cell.angle_alpha   90.00
_cell.angle_beta   90.00
_cell.angle_gamma   90.00
#
_symmetry.space_group_name_H-M   'P 1'
#
loop_
_entity.id
_entity.type
_entity.pdbx_description
1 polymer ?
#
loop_
_entity_poly.entity_id
_entity_poly.type
_entity_poly.pdbx_seq_one_letter_code
_entity_poly.pdbx_strand_id
1 'polypeptide(L)'
;WFSWDEANDYAINLGGIKFAGHNDWRLPTVVEAQTLYNTDKENYDKYEKRIYLDPIFPKGPLPTIWIHEAMLGNEGYILDLRNGEVRLLFKSKTGRMAARPVRNKDLVE
;
A
#
# COMPACT_ATOMS: atom_id res chain seq x y z
N TRP A 1 1.63 -3.84 10.68
CA TRP A 1 2.32 -4.37 9.48
C TRP A 1 1.75 -5.74 9.19
N PHE A 2 1.65 -6.13 7.93
CA PHE A 2 0.79 -7.23 7.49
C PHE A 2 1.54 -8.19 6.56
N SER A 3 1.20 -9.48 6.59
CA SER A 3 1.35 -10.36 5.42
C SER A 3 0.46 -9.86 4.28
N TRP A 4 0.56 -10.44 3.08
CA TRP A 4 -0.30 -10.03 1.98
C TRP A 4 -1.78 -10.35 2.29
N ASP A 5 -2.06 -11.56 2.80
CA ASP A 5 -3.42 -11.99 3.14
C ASP A 5 -4.01 -11.10 4.25
N GLU A 6 -3.26 -10.84 5.33
CA GLU A 6 -3.73 -9.96 6.39
C GLU A 6 -3.97 -8.52 5.90
N ALA A 7 -3.18 -8.05 4.92
CA ALA A 7 -3.37 -6.71 4.33
C ALA A 7 -4.62 -6.64 3.47
N ASN A 8 -4.89 -7.71 2.71
CA ASN A 8 -6.09 -7.86 1.90
C ASN A 8 -7.34 -7.96 2.78
N ASP A 9 -7.30 -8.80 3.82
CA ASP A 9 -8.38 -8.93 4.80
C ASP A 9 -8.64 -7.63 5.54
N TYR A 10 -7.58 -6.88 5.88
CA TYR A 10 -7.70 -5.56 6.47
C TYR A 10 -8.48 -4.60 5.54
N ALA A 11 -8.12 -4.55 4.25
CA ALA A 11 -8.82 -3.70 3.28
C ALA A 11 -10.29 -4.11 3.11
N ILE A 12 -10.57 -5.41 3.00
CA ILE A 12 -11.95 -5.95 2.93
C ILE A 12 -12.75 -5.59 4.18
N ASN A 13 -12.13 -5.73 5.37
CA ASN A 13 -12.77 -5.40 6.63
C ASN A 13 -13.13 -3.91 6.72
N LEU A 14 -12.28 -3.00 6.23
CA LEU A 14 -12.63 -1.58 6.14
C LEU A 14 -13.90 -1.36 5.30
N GLY A 15 -14.06 -2.11 4.20
CA GLY A 15 -15.28 -2.13 3.40
C GLY A 15 -16.48 -2.66 4.17
N GLY A 16 -16.32 -3.79 4.88
CA GLY A 16 -17.38 -4.43 5.67
C GLY A 16 -17.92 -3.55 6.79
N ILE A 17 -17.05 -2.83 7.50
CA ILE A 17 -17.45 -1.90 8.57
C ILE A 17 -17.86 -0.51 8.04
N LYS A 18 -17.90 -0.31 6.72
CA LYS A 18 -18.14 0.98 6.07
C LYS A 18 -17.25 2.10 6.62
N PHE A 19 -15.96 1.83 6.75
CA PHE A 19 -15.02 2.82 7.29
C PHE A 19 -15.09 4.11 6.46
N ALA A 20 -15.21 5.25 7.16
CA ALA A 20 -15.46 6.56 6.57
C ALA A 20 -16.70 6.62 5.63
N GLY A 21 -17.69 5.75 5.81
CA GLY A 21 -18.90 5.70 4.98
C GLY A 21 -18.78 4.89 3.69
N HIS A 22 -17.64 4.25 3.44
CA HIS A 22 -17.34 3.60 2.16
C HIS A 22 -17.19 2.08 2.30
N ASN A 23 -17.67 1.33 1.31
CA ASN A 23 -17.63 -0.14 1.27
C ASN A 23 -16.70 -0.72 0.18
N ASP A 24 -15.97 0.12 -0.54
CA ASP A 24 -15.15 -0.21 -1.71
C ASP A 24 -13.64 -0.16 -1.44
N TRP A 25 -13.26 -0.33 -0.17
CA TRP A 25 -11.85 -0.37 0.25
C TRP A 25 -11.12 -1.60 -0.32
N ARG A 26 -9.95 -1.36 -0.91
CA ARG A 26 -9.05 -2.39 -1.45
C ARG A 26 -7.59 -1.97 -1.30
N LEU A 27 -6.66 -2.88 -1.54
CA LEU A 27 -5.25 -2.51 -1.74
C LEU A 27 -5.07 -1.72 -3.06
N PRO A 28 -4.03 -0.87 -3.18
CA PRO A 28 -3.78 -0.07 -4.37
C PRO A 28 -3.30 -0.92 -5.54
N THR A 29 -3.59 -0.48 -6.75
CA THR A 29 -2.95 -0.96 -7.98
C THR A 29 -1.51 -0.46 -8.08
N VAL A 30 -0.71 -0.99 -9.01
CA VAL A 30 0.66 -0.50 -9.24
C VAL A 30 0.68 0.99 -9.54
N VAL A 31 -0.20 1.44 -10.44
CA VAL A 31 -0.27 2.85 -10.86
C VAL A 31 -0.62 3.76 -9.69
N GLU A 32 -1.62 3.41 -8.88
CA GLU A 32 -2.01 4.18 -7.71
C GLU A 32 -0.89 4.22 -6.67
N ALA A 33 -0.24 3.09 -6.40
CA ALA A 33 0.85 3.00 -5.43
C ALA A 33 2.02 3.91 -5.85
N GLN A 34 2.42 3.89 -7.12
CA GLN A 34 3.53 4.70 -7.62
C GLN A 34 3.32 6.21 -7.44
N THR A 35 2.07 6.69 -7.40
CA THR A 35 1.79 8.10 -7.10
C THR A 35 2.22 8.55 -5.70
N LEU A 36 2.45 7.61 -4.78
CA LEU A 36 2.95 7.90 -3.42
C LEU A 36 4.44 8.20 -3.40
N TYR A 37 5.21 7.73 -4.40
CA TYR A 37 6.63 7.97 -4.49
C TYR A 37 6.90 9.33 -5.13
N ASN A 38 7.48 10.25 -4.37
CA ASN A 38 7.83 11.58 -4.86
C ASN A 38 9.18 12.02 -4.30
N THR A 39 10.18 12.21 -5.16
CA THR A 39 11.55 12.57 -4.77
C THR A 39 11.69 13.96 -4.17
N ASP A 40 10.73 14.84 -4.42
CA ASP A 40 10.69 16.20 -3.86
C ASP A 40 10.07 16.23 -2.46
N LYS A 41 9.59 15.08 -1.97
CA LYS A 41 8.95 14.93 -0.68
C LYS A 41 9.77 14.00 0.20
N GLU A 42 9.92 14.39 1.47
CA GLU A 42 10.66 13.62 2.45
C GLU A 42 9.78 13.25 3.64
N ASN A 43 9.86 11.98 4.04
CA ASN A 43 9.28 11.45 5.27
C ASN A 43 10.21 10.38 5.87
N TYR A 44 9.86 9.84 7.03
CA TYR A 44 10.71 8.91 7.80
C TYR A 44 9.94 7.65 8.16
N ASP A 45 10.54 6.50 7.89
CA ASP A 45 10.01 5.18 8.24
C ASP A 45 10.12 4.89 9.76
N LYS A 46 9.63 3.73 10.21
CA LYS A 46 9.69 3.33 11.64
C LYS A 46 11.12 3.31 12.21
N TYR A 47 12.13 3.11 11.36
CA TYR A 47 13.54 3.04 11.76
C TYR A 47 14.25 4.38 11.58
N GLU A 48 13.49 5.47 11.44
CA GLU A 48 13.98 6.82 11.17
C GLU A 48 14.84 6.91 9.90
N LYS A 49 14.58 6.03 8.93
CA LYS A 49 15.22 6.09 7.62
C LYS A 49 14.38 6.90 6.65
N ARG A 50 15.06 7.69 5.83
CA ARG A 50 14.43 8.53 4.81
C ARG A 50 13.66 7.67 3.80
N ILE A 51 12.45 8.12 3.48
CA ILE A 51 11.60 7.62 2.40
C ILE A 51 11.04 8.82 1.61
N TYR A 52 10.70 8.57 0.34
CA TYR A 52 10.17 9.57 -0.58
C TYR A 52 8.65 9.54 -0.59
N LEU A 53 8.05 10.07 0.47
CA LEU A 53 6.61 10.08 0.72
C LEU A 53 6.21 11.48 1.20
N ASP A 54 5.02 11.95 0.82
CA ASP A 54 4.54 13.27 1.27
C ASP A 54 4.38 13.33 2.81
N PRO A 55 4.92 14.36 3.50
CA PRO A 55 4.80 14.52 4.95
C PRO A 55 3.37 14.85 5.43
N ILE A 56 2.40 15.03 4.53
CA ILE A 56 0.97 14.99 4.88
C ILE A 56 0.58 13.66 5.55
N PHE A 57 1.33 12.59 5.25
CA PHE A 57 1.19 11.30 5.91
C PHE A 57 2.05 11.22 7.18
N PRO A 58 1.57 10.53 8.22
CA PRO A 58 2.33 10.38 9.46
C PRO A 58 3.65 9.62 9.25
N LYS A 59 4.64 9.95 10.08
CA LYS A 59 5.91 9.22 10.19
C LYS A 59 5.68 7.78 10.71
N GLY A 60 6.69 6.94 10.53
CA GLY A 60 6.72 5.58 11.06
C GLY A 60 6.09 4.44 10.22
N PRO A 61 5.74 4.58 8.92
CA PRO A 61 5.36 3.41 8.13
C PRO A 61 6.57 2.50 7.92
N LEU A 62 6.34 1.28 7.42
CA LEU A 62 7.43 0.56 6.74
C LEU A 62 7.75 1.24 5.41
N PRO A 63 8.99 1.11 4.90
CA PRO A 63 9.36 1.66 3.60
C PRO A 63 8.66 0.94 2.44
N THR A 64 8.13 -0.26 2.66
CA THR A 64 7.51 -1.09 1.63
C THR A 64 6.01 -1.26 1.85
N ILE A 65 5.23 -1.11 0.77
CA ILE A 65 3.76 -1.15 0.78
C ILE A 65 3.26 -2.29 -0.09
N TRP A 66 2.25 -3.03 0.38
CA TRP A 66 1.55 -4.04 -0.41
C TRP A 66 0.68 -3.42 -1.52
N ILE A 67 0.74 -4.05 -2.69
CA ILE A 67 -0.04 -3.73 -3.88
C ILE A 67 -0.91 -4.94 -4.24
N HIS A 68 -2.10 -4.66 -4.77
CA HIS A 68 -2.97 -5.64 -5.39
C HIS A 68 -3.09 -5.34 -6.88
N GLU A 69 -2.59 -6.26 -7.69
CA GLU A 69 -2.82 -6.28 -9.13
C GLU A 69 -3.58 -7.56 -9.44
N ALA A 70 -4.64 -7.46 -10.23
CA ALA A 70 -5.49 -8.61 -10.56
C ALA A 70 -4.73 -9.52 -11.54
N MET A 71 -3.92 -10.43 -11.01
CA MET A 71 -3.27 -11.48 -11.78
C MET A 71 -3.51 -12.86 -11.18
N LEU A 72 -3.63 -13.85 -12.06
CA LEU A 72 -3.83 -15.25 -11.71
C LEU A 72 -2.53 -15.81 -11.11
N GLY A 73 -2.45 -15.95 -9.78
CA GLY A 73 -1.30 -16.64 -9.15
C GLY A 73 -1.02 -16.27 -7.68
N ASN A 74 0.13 -16.74 -7.19
CA ASN A 74 0.64 -16.52 -5.83
C ASN A 74 1.58 -15.30 -5.73
N GLU A 75 1.44 -14.38 -6.67
CA GLU A 75 2.29 -13.21 -6.82
C GLU A 75 1.68 -12.00 -6.10
N GLY A 76 2.46 -11.36 -5.25
CA GLY A 76 2.16 -10.05 -4.68
C GLY A 76 3.19 -9.04 -5.17
N TYR A 77 2.80 -7.77 -5.22
CA TYR A 77 3.73 -6.69 -5.55
C TYR A 77 3.93 -5.79 -4.34
N ILE A 78 5.11 -5.21 -4.25
CA ILE A 78 5.38 -4.12 -3.31
C ILE A 78 5.93 -2.91 -4.03
N LEU A 79 5.64 -1.73 -3.50
CA LEU A 79 6.40 -0.51 -3.78
C LEU A 79 7.39 -0.29 -2.65
N ASP A 80 8.63 0.04 -2.98
CA ASP A 80 9.65 0.49 -2.03
C ASP A 80 9.80 2.01 -2.09
N LEU A 81 9.33 2.72 -1.06
CA LEU A 81 9.38 4.18 -0.97
C LEU A 81 10.79 4.74 -0.81
N ARG A 82 11.82 3.90 -0.63
CA ARG A 82 13.21 4.36 -0.58
C ARG A 82 13.76 4.66 -1.96
N ASN A 83 13.24 4.02 -3.01
CA ASN A 83 13.78 4.12 -4.37
C ASN A 83 12.73 4.09 -5.49
N GLY A 84 11.45 3.92 -5.18
CA GLY A 84 10.35 3.91 -6.15
C GLY A 84 10.18 2.59 -6.91
N GLU A 85 10.96 1.56 -6.59
CA GLU A 85 10.89 0.29 -7.30
C GLU A 85 9.64 -0.51 -6.93
N VAL A 86 9.01 -1.08 -7.95
CA VAL A 86 7.97 -2.09 -7.81
C VAL A 86 8.60 -3.47 -7.95
N ARG A 87 8.43 -4.32 -6.94
CA ARG A 87 9.05 -5.65 -6.89
C ARG A 87 8.00 -6.74 -6.79
N LEU A 88 8.21 -7.82 -7.54
CA LEU A 88 7.47 -9.06 -7.38
C LEU A 88 7.90 -9.76 -6.09
N LEU A 89 6.93 -10.28 -5.35
CA LEU A 89 7.12 -11.05 -4.14
C LEU A 89 6.18 -12.24 -4.11
N PHE A 90 6.72 -13.43 -3.90
CA PHE A 90 5.91 -14.63 -3.72
C PHE A 90 5.24 -14.61 -2.34
N LYS A 91 3.90 -14.63 -2.30
CA LYS A 91 3.10 -14.51 -1.07
C LYS A 91 3.48 -15.54 0.01
N SER A 92 3.99 -16.72 -0.40
CA SER A 92 4.37 -17.82 0.50
C SER A 92 5.70 -17.66 1.24
N LYS A 93 6.53 -16.64 0.92
CA LYS A 93 7.89 -16.48 1.48
C LYS A 93 8.14 -15.15 2.19
N THR A 94 7.14 -14.30 2.38
CA THR A 94 7.36 -12.86 2.58
C THR A 94 7.25 -12.35 4.02
N GLY A 95 8.06 -11.33 4.32
CA GLY A 95 7.99 -10.53 5.55
C GLY A 95 6.74 -9.65 5.62
N ARG A 96 6.67 -8.80 6.65
CA ARG A 96 5.52 -7.93 6.89
C ARG A 96 5.75 -6.56 6.26
N MET A 97 4.74 -6.05 5.55
CA MET A 97 4.76 -4.74 4.86
C MET A 97 3.70 -3.79 5.42
N ALA A 98 3.75 -2.52 5.01
CA ALA A 98 2.65 -1.59 5.23
C ALA A 98 1.47 -1.92 4.30
N ALA A 99 0.25 -1.70 4.78
CA ALA A 99 -0.95 -1.70 3.94
C ALA A 99 -1.45 -0.26 3.84
N ARG A 100 -1.82 0.19 2.63
CA ARG A 100 -2.41 1.51 2.41
C ARG A 100 -3.66 1.37 1.55
N PRO A 101 -4.80 0.98 2.14
CA PRO A 101 -6.03 0.79 1.38
C PRO A 101 -6.46 2.08 0.67
N VAL A 102 -6.94 1.92 -0.56
CA VAL A 102 -7.51 2.96 -1.41
C VAL A 102 -8.96 2.62 -1.74
N ARG A 103 -9.69 3.63 -2.21
CA ARG A 103 -11.05 3.49 -2.72
C ARG A 103 -11.04 3.64 -4.23
N ASN A 104 -12.11 3.20 -4.89
CA ASN A 104 -12.30 3.56 -6.28
C ASN A 104 -12.55 5.07 -6.37
N LYS A 105 -12.06 5.68 -7.46
CA LYS A 105 -12.51 7.04 -7.76
C LYS A 105 -13.99 6.96 -8.07
N ASP A 106 -14.80 7.65 -7.27
CA ASP A 106 -16.16 7.95 -7.66
C ASP A 106 -16.06 8.63 -9.03
N LEU A 107 -16.65 8.02 -10.07
CA LEU A 107 -16.83 8.70 -11.35
C LEU A 107 -17.78 9.85 -11.03
N VAL A 108 -17.22 11.05 -10.90
CA VAL A 108 -18.03 12.26 -10.86
C VAL A 108 -18.60 12.39 -12.27
N GLU A 109 -19.91 12.11 -12.41
CA GLU A 109 -20.69 12.45 -13.61
C GLU A 109 -20.62 13.95 -13.92
#